data_AF-A0AAE3QH62-F1
#
_entry.id   AF-A0AAE3QH62-F1
#
_cell.length_a   1.000
_cell.length_b   1.000
_cell.length_c   1.000
_cell.angle_alpha   90.00
_cell.angle_beta   90.00
_cell.angle_gamma   90.00
#
_symmetry.space_group_name_H-M   'P 1'
#
loop_
_entity.id
_entity.type
_entity.pdbx_description
1 polymer ?
#
loop_
_entity_poly.entity_id
_entity_poly.type
_entity_poly.pdbx_seq_one_letter_code
_entity_poly.pdbx_strand_id
1 'polypeptide(L)'
;MPDLASVLAGSSGKRKGKSRIWAPLLVALAVAGGIGAYSYLGGTGSSVTYTTQPVTRGDLSVLVTATGSVEPTEQVDISSELSGTVRSVNVNYNSSVKAGDVLAELDTNKLEADVKSARAKLNSAKATVTKSEAELGAAMTALDRLRNLVTNRVSTQQDLDSASYSHQAAAAAKEINEAAVLAAEADLRLAEVNLSKAKIVSPIDGVVLTRAVDPGATVAASLSAPVLFTIAGDLRKMELQVNVDEADVGRVAVGQQATFTVDSYPDKTFPAVIESVRFASETVNNVVTYMAVLSVDNGELLLRPGMTATADILTEKISDTLLVPNAALRYAPPRTATSSRSGIFGLFRPPRMGALTSSGPAGPDRSVWVLRNGVPAQVKVQVGASDGQSTVLVSGDLNQGEELITDSATKSR
;
A
#
# COMPACT_ATOMS: atom_id res chain seq x y z
N MET A 1 -72.07 -51.34 -41.59
CA MET A 1 -72.54 -51.23 -42.98
C MET A 1 -71.59 -50.34 -43.74
N PRO A 2 -71.25 -50.66 -44.99
CA PRO A 2 -71.04 -52.01 -45.53
C PRO A 2 -69.74 -51.95 -46.40
N ASP A 3 -69.29 -52.90 -47.22
CA ASP A 3 -69.90 -54.09 -47.76
C ASP A 3 -68.86 -54.94 -48.51
N LEU A 4 -69.32 -56.14 -48.89
CA LEU A 4 -68.99 -56.92 -50.08
C LEU A 4 -67.93 -58.00 -49.93
N ALA A 5 -68.44 -59.09 -49.33
CA ALA A 5 -68.26 -60.43 -49.83
C ALA A 5 -68.33 -60.52 -51.37
N SER A 6 -67.23 -60.99 -51.97
CA SER A 6 -67.13 -61.90 -53.11
C SER A 6 -65.73 -61.67 -53.69
N VAL A 7 -64.81 -62.63 -53.55
CA VAL A 7 -64.43 -63.50 -54.66
C VAL A 7 -63.65 -64.69 -54.08
N LEU A 8 -64.13 -65.88 -54.45
CA LEU A 8 -63.46 -67.18 -54.48
C LEU A 8 -63.16 -67.89 -53.14
N ALA A 9 -64.15 -68.70 -52.77
CA ALA A 9 -64.03 -69.89 -51.95
C ALA A 9 -63.00 -70.89 -52.51
N GLY A 10 -62.20 -71.45 -51.59
CA GLY A 10 -62.46 -72.83 -51.19
C GLY A 10 -61.58 -73.92 -51.81
N SER A 11 -60.66 -74.40 -50.97
CA SER A 11 -60.22 -75.80 -50.84
C SER A 11 -59.35 -76.34 -52.00
N SER A 12 -58.41 -77.26 -51.83
CA SER A 12 -58.00 -78.14 -50.74
C SER A 12 -56.64 -78.74 -51.16
N GLY A 13 -55.86 -79.28 -50.22
CA GLY A 13 -54.81 -80.24 -50.60
C GLY A 13 -53.59 -80.29 -49.69
N LYS A 14 -53.65 -81.13 -48.65
CA LYS A 14 -52.50 -81.62 -47.89
C LYS A 14 -51.41 -82.19 -48.82
N ARG A 15 -50.14 -81.94 -48.53
CA ARG A 15 -49.05 -82.92 -48.74
C ARG A 15 -47.89 -82.71 -47.76
N LYS A 16 -47.46 -83.82 -47.17
CA LYS A 16 -46.36 -83.98 -46.21
C LYS A 16 -44.99 -83.73 -46.85
N GLY A 17 -44.05 -83.20 -46.06
CA GLY A 17 -42.68 -83.73 -45.96
C GLY A 17 -41.52 -82.86 -46.45
N LYS A 18 -40.54 -82.68 -45.54
CA LYS A 18 -39.12 -82.26 -45.69
C LYS A 18 -38.79 -80.77 -45.88
N SER A 19 -38.36 -80.13 -44.79
CA SER A 19 -37.27 -79.13 -44.80
C SER A 19 -36.63 -78.94 -43.41
N ARG A 20 -36.15 -80.04 -42.81
CA ARG A 20 -35.41 -80.08 -41.54
C ARG A 20 -33.95 -79.57 -41.65
N ILE A 21 -33.69 -78.64 -42.58
CA ILE A 21 -32.34 -78.20 -42.98
C ILE A 21 -32.09 -76.70 -42.65
N TRP A 22 -33.14 -75.93 -42.33
CA TRP A 22 -33.02 -74.48 -42.06
C TRP A 22 -32.87 -74.14 -40.56
N ALA A 23 -33.14 -75.09 -39.67
CA ALA A 23 -32.98 -74.94 -38.23
C ALA A 23 -31.51 -74.74 -37.76
N PRO A 24 -30.50 -75.49 -38.26
CA PRO A 24 -29.12 -75.24 -37.84
C PRO A 24 -28.57 -73.91 -38.38
N LEU A 25 -29.05 -73.43 -39.53
CA LEU A 25 -28.57 -72.19 -40.15
C LEU A 25 -29.06 -70.94 -39.39
N LEU A 26 -30.30 -70.95 -38.89
CA LEU A 26 -30.83 -69.88 -38.04
C LEU A 26 -30.19 -69.87 -36.64
N VAL A 27 -29.89 -71.04 -36.08
CA VAL A 27 -29.15 -71.13 -34.81
C VAL A 27 -27.71 -70.66 -34.99
N ALA A 28 -27.04 -71.02 -36.09
CA ALA A 28 -25.71 -70.52 -36.41
C ALA A 28 -25.70 -69.00 -36.63
N LEU A 29 -26.73 -68.42 -37.27
CA LEU A 29 -26.86 -66.97 -37.45
C LEU A 29 -27.17 -66.26 -36.12
N ALA A 30 -27.96 -66.86 -35.24
CA ALA A 30 -28.25 -66.31 -33.91
C ALA A 30 -27.04 -66.42 -32.97
N VAL A 31 -26.24 -67.47 -33.07
CA VAL A 31 -24.98 -67.63 -32.33
C VAL A 31 -23.90 -66.70 -32.90
N ALA A 32 -23.79 -66.56 -34.23
CA ALA A 32 -22.88 -65.60 -34.85
C ALA A 32 -23.30 -64.14 -34.58
N GLY A 33 -24.61 -63.85 -34.58
CA GLY A 33 -25.16 -62.56 -34.18
C GLY A 33 -25.01 -62.30 -32.68
N GLY A 34 -25.10 -63.34 -31.85
CA GLY A 34 -24.86 -63.28 -30.40
C GLY A 34 -23.39 -63.09 -30.05
N ILE A 35 -22.47 -63.77 -30.75
CA ILE A 35 -21.01 -63.60 -30.62
C ILE A 35 -20.58 -62.25 -31.20
N GLY A 36 -21.16 -61.84 -32.33
CA GLY A 36 -20.98 -60.51 -32.93
C GLY A 36 -21.44 -59.41 -31.98
N ALA A 37 -22.65 -59.51 -31.42
CA ALA A 37 -23.16 -58.58 -30.42
C ALA A 37 -22.34 -58.62 -29.11
N TYR A 38 -21.90 -59.78 -28.64
CA TYR A 38 -21.08 -59.89 -27.43
C TYR A 38 -19.69 -59.30 -27.63
N SER A 39 -19.08 -59.48 -28.80
CA SER A 39 -17.80 -58.87 -29.16
C SER A 39 -17.89 -57.36 -29.38
N TYR A 40 -19.03 -56.87 -29.88
CA TYR A 40 -19.27 -55.45 -30.12
C TYR A 40 -19.72 -54.69 -28.85
N LEU A 41 -20.38 -55.37 -27.90
CA LEU A 41 -20.74 -54.80 -26.59
C LEU A 41 -19.68 -55.09 -25.49
N GLY A 42 -18.67 -55.92 -25.76
CA GLY A 42 -17.75 -56.45 -24.76
C GLY A 42 -16.42 -55.71 -24.58
N GLY A 43 -16.27 -54.47 -25.07
CA GLY A 43 -14.94 -53.86 -25.10
C GLY A 43 -14.89 -52.34 -25.22
N THR A 44 -15.62 -51.61 -24.38
CA THR A 44 -15.32 -50.18 -24.11
C THR A 44 -14.61 -50.03 -22.77
N GLY A 45 -13.43 -50.65 -22.65
CA GLY A 45 -12.51 -50.35 -21.57
C GLY A 45 -11.89 -48.97 -21.82
N SER A 46 -12.47 -47.93 -21.23
CA SER A 46 -11.90 -46.58 -21.26
C SER A 46 -10.53 -46.63 -20.56
N SER A 47 -9.43 -46.59 -21.31
CA SER A 47 -8.10 -46.56 -20.70
C SER A 47 -7.81 -45.16 -20.18
N VAL A 48 -7.75 -45.01 -18.86
CA VAL A 48 -7.38 -43.76 -18.20
C VAL A 48 -5.86 -43.61 -18.30
N THR A 49 -5.41 -42.53 -18.94
CA THR A 49 -3.99 -42.17 -18.99
C THR A 49 -3.73 -41.13 -17.92
N TYR A 50 -2.78 -41.40 -17.02
CA TYR A 50 -2.41 -40.50 -15.95
C TYR A 50 -1.22 -39.64 -16.39
N THR A 51 -1.29 -38.34 -16.10
CA THR A 51 -0.14 -37.44 -16.16
C THR A 51 0.43 -37.36 -14.75
N THR A 52 1.74 -37.65 -14.61
CA THR A 52 2.42 -37.64 -13.32
C THR A 52 3.51 -36.57 -13.25
N GLN A 53 3.81 -36.12 -12.04
CA GLN A 53 4.97 -35.29 -11.73
C GLN A 53 5.67 -35.84 -10.48
N PRO A 54 7.01 -35.88 -10.44
CA PRO A 54 7.75 -36.45 -9.32
C PRO A 54 7.77 -35.53 -8.10
N VAL A 55 7.87 -36.12 -6.90
CA VAL A 55 8.24 -35.38 -5.67
C VAL A 55 9.70 -34.97 -5.76
N THR A 56 9.98 -33.68 -5.69
CA THR A 56 11.34 -33.13 -5.73
C THR A 56 11.80 -32.70 -4.34
N ARG A 57 13.11 -32.73 -4.10
CA ARG A 57 13.71 -32.17 -2.89
C ARG A 57 14.40 -30.87 -3.27
N GLY A 58 14.15 -29.80 -2.52
CA GLY A 58 14.72 -28.49 -2.81
C GLY A 58 14.34 -27.43 -1.79
N ASP A 59 14.70 -26.21 -2.12
CA ASP A 59 14.39 -25.03 -1.31
C ASP A 59 13.09 -24.40 -1.80
N LEU A 60 12.23 -23.99 -0.87
CA LEU A 60 11.02 -23.22 -1.15
C LEU A 60 11.16 -21.81 -0.56
N SER A 61 10.94 -20.81 -1.40
CA SER A 61 10.85 -19.41 -0.99
C SER A 61 9.42 -18.94 -1.19
N VAL A 62 8.78 -18.45 -0.12
CA VAL A 62 7.45 -17.84 -0.20
C VAL A 62 7.62 -16.34 -0.34
N LEU A 63 7.21 -15.84 -1.50
CA LEU A 63 7.29 -14.43 -1.86
C LEU A 63 5.91 -13.79 -1.74
N VAL A 64 5.86 -12.57 -1.22
CA VAL A 64 4.71 -11.69 -1.32
C VAL A 64 5.07 -10.57 -2.26
N THR A 65 4.35 -10.47 -3.38
CA THR A 65 4.56 -9.41 -4.36
C THR A 65 3.69 -8.21 -4.00
N ALA A 66 4.30 -7.03 -3.95
CA ALA A 66 3.63 -5.77 -3.66
C ALA A 66 4.07 -4.71 -4.68
N THR A 67 3.17 -3.78 -5.00
CA THR A 67 3.47 -2.68 -5.93
C THR A 67 3.50 -1.36 -5.17
N GLY A 68 4.35 -0.43 -5.62
CA GLY A 68 4.62 0.79 -4.89
C GLY A 68 5.38 1.83 -5.69
N SER A 69 5.84 2.88 -5.00
CA SER A 69 6.72 3.90 -5.56
C SER A 69 8.00 4.08 -4.76
N VAL A 70 9.06 4.45 -5.46
CA VAL A 70 10.34 4.86 -4.85
C VAL A 70 10.24 6.33 -4.47
N GLU A 71 10.46 6.63 -3.19
CA GLU A 71 10.38 7.96 -2.62
C GLU A 71 11.69 8.32 -1.88
N PRO A 72 12.04 9.61 -1.78
CA PRO A 72 13.17 10.03 -0.96
C PRO A 72 12.85 9.84 0.52
N THR A 73 13.86 9.49 1.33
CA THR A 73 13.69 9.34 2.79
C THR A 73 13.24 10.64 3.47
N GLU A 74 13.68 11.78 2.96
CA GLU A 74 13.27 13.10 3.44
C GLU A 74 12.74 13.93 2.26
N GLN A 75 11.53 14.46 2.42
CA GLN A 75 10.92 15.40 1.48
C GLN A 75 10.22 16.52 2.23
N VAL A 76 10.41 17.75 1.77
CA VAL A 76 9.76 18.93 2.34
C VAL A 76 9.13 19.76 1.23
N ASP A 77 7.86 20.08 1.44
CA ASP A 77 7.11 21.03 0.63
C ASP A 77 7.18 22.43 1.25
N ILE A 78 7.63 23.39 0.46
CA ILE A 78 7.92 24.76 0.89
C ILE A 78 6.87 25.68 0.27
N SER A 79 6.14 26.38 1.13
CA SER A 79 5.14 27.37 0.76
C SER A 79 5.52 28.75 1.31
N SER A 80 4.87 29.82 0.82
CA SER A 80 5.06 31.16 1.37
C SER A 80 4.13 31.41 2.55
N GLU A 81 4.69 31.86 3.67
CA GLU A 81 3.92 32.36 4.82
C GLU A 81 3.38 33.78 4.62
N LEU A 82 3.95 34.53 3.67
CA LEU A 82 3.56 35.90 3.38
C LEU A 82 2.95 36.02 1.98
N SER A 83 1.92 36.84 1.87
CA SER A 83 1.35 37.24 0.59
C SER A 83 2.21 38.32 -0.06
N GLY A 84 2.48 38.19 -1.35
CA GLY A 84 3.30 39.14 -2.08
C GLY A 84 3.58 38.71 -3.51
N THR A 85 4.24 39.59 -4.26
CA THR A 85 4.75 39.26 -5.60
C THR A 85 6.16 38.72 -5.48
N VAL A 86 6.47 37.66 -6.19
CA VAL A 86 7.81 37.06 -6.24
C VAL A 86 8.70 37.96 -7.09
N ARG A 87 9.78 38.46 -6.51
CA ARG A 87 10.73 39.34 -7.17
C ARG A 87 11.74 38.53 -7.99
N SER A 88 12.30 37.49 -7.38
CA SER A 88 13.31 36.64 -8.00
C SER A 88 13.19 35.20 -7.49
N VAL A 89 13.62 34.27 -8.33
CA VAL A 89 13.76 32.86 -8.01
C VAL A 89 15.20 32.48 -8.33
N ASN A 90 15.93 31.99 -7.33
CA ASN A 90 17.38 31.79 -7.41
C ASN A 90 17.77 30.35 -7.75
N VAL A 91 16.80 29.43 -7.80
CA VAL A 91 17.01 27.99 -8.00
C VAL A 91 16.14 27.45 -9.13
N ASN A 92 16.63 26.38 -9.77
CA ASN A 92 15.91 25.65 -10.81
C ASN A 92 15.69 24.19 -10.39
N TYR A 93 14.87 23.47 -11.13
CA TYR A 93 14.74 22.02 -10.99
C TYR A 93 16.11 21.32 -11.07
N ASN A 94 16.28 20.25 -10.31
CA ASN A 94 17.51 19.47 -10.17
C ASN A 94 18.72 20.24 -9.59
N SER A 95 18.52 21.47 -9.10
CA SER A 95 19.60 22.21 -8.43
C SER A 95 19.82 21.66 -7.03
N SER A 96 21.09 21.46 -6.64
CA SER A 96 21.46 21.14 -5.26
C SER A 96 21.40 22.40 -4.41
N VAL A 97 20.78 22.31 -3.25
CA VAL A 97 20.63 23.41 -2.29
C VAL A 97 21.01 22.94 -0.90
N LYS A 98 21.47 23.88 -0.08
CA LYS A 98 21.77 23.65 1.33
C LYS A 98 20.70 24.27 2.22
N ALA A 99 20.60 23.77 3.44
CA ALA A 99 19.79 24.37 4.48
C ALA A 99 20.19 25.85 4.67
N GLY A 100 19.21 26.74 4.58
CA GLY A 100 19.38 28.19 4.65
C GLY A 100 19.58 28.90 3.29
N ASP A 101 19.76 28.17 2.19
CA ASP A 101 19.88 28.78 0.87
C ASP A 101 18.57 29.46 0.46
N VAL A 102 18.67 30.69 -0.06
CA VAL A 102 17.51 31.48 -0.50
C VAL A 102 17.02 30.98 -1.85
N LEU A 103 15.86 30.34 -1.86
CA LEU A 103 15.21 29.76 -3.06
C LEU A 103 14.51 30.84 -3.88
N ALA A 104 13.78 31.73 -3.20
CA ALA A 104 13.05 32.84 -3.82
C ALA A 104 12.94 34.02 -2.86
N GLU A 105 12.77 35.21 -3.44
CA GLU A 105 12.57 36.46 -2.69
C GLU A 105 11.26 37.12 -3.13
N LEU A 106 10.45 37.53 -2.15
CA LEU A 106 9.27 38.36 -2.38
C LEU A 106 9.66 39.85 -2.55
N ASP A 107 8.76 40.66 -3.09
CA ASP A 107 8.90 42.11 -3.08
C ASP A 107 8.90 42.64 -1.64
N THR A 108 10.04 43.20 -1.23
CA THR A 108 10.28 43.69 0.13
C THR A 108 9.95 45.16 0.33
N ASN A 109 9.56 45.91 -0.71
CA ASN A 109 9.45 47.38 -0.62
C ASN A 109 8.49 47.83 0.49
N LYS A 110 7.35 47.15 0.62
CA LYS A 110 6.38 47.42 1.69
C LYS A 110 6.93 47.03 3.06
N LEU A 111 7.54 45.85 3.16
CA LEU A 111 8.09 45.32 4.42
C LEU A 111 9.25 46.17 4.94
N GLU A 112 10.12 46.65 4.05
CA GLU A 112 11.19 47.58 4.39
C GLU A 112 10.66 48.93 4.86
N ALA A 113 9.58 49.44 4.23
CA ALA A 113 8.91 50.66 4.69
C ALA A 113 8.29 50.47 6.08
N ASP A 114 7.69 49.32 6.36
CA ASP A 114 7.12 48.97 7.66
C ASP A 114 8.21 48.90 8.75
N VAL A 115 9.36 48.27 8.47
CA VAL A 115 10.51 48.26 9.39
C VAL A 115 11.03 49.66 9.66
N LYS A 116 11.16 50.51 8.62
CA LYS A 116 11.58 51.92 8.78
C LYS A 116 10.59 52.70 9.64
N SER A 117 9.29 52.50 9.44
CA SER A 117 8.22 53.12 10.22
C SER A 117 8.26 52.69 11.69
N ALA A 118 8.36 51.38 11.97
CA ALA A 118 8.46 50.85 13.32
C ALA A 118 9.72 51.35 14.05
N ARG A 119 10.86 51.42 13.34
CA ARG A 119 12.11 51.97 13.89
C ARG A 119 12.00 53.45 14.24
N ALA A 120 11.31 54.24 13.42
CA ALA A 120 11.05 55.64 13.72
C ALA A 120 10.17 55.82 14.97
N LYS A 121 9.14 54.98 15.14
CA LYS A 121 8.29 54.96 16.34
C LYS A 121 9.10 54.62 17.59
N LEU A 122 9.97 53.61 17.52
CA LEU A 122 10.88 53.26 18.61
C LEU A 122 11.80 54.43 19.01
N ASN A 123 12.39 55.10 18.02
CA ASN A 123 13.25 56.26 18.28
C ASN A 123 12.47 57.41 18.94
N SER A 124 11.22 57.64 18.53
CA SER A 124 10.33 58.64 19.15
C SER A 124 9.98 58.29 20.60
N ALA A 125 9.66 57.02 20.87
CA ALA A 125 9.40 56.54 22.23
C ALA A 125 10.64 56.69 23.12
N LYS A 126 11.83 56.33 22.63
CA LYS A 126 13.11 56.51 23.35
C LYS A 126 13.38 57.98 23.67
N ALA A 127 13.16 58.89 22.70
CA ALA A 127 13.29 60.32 22.95
C ALA A 127 12.30 60.83 24.01
N THR A 128 11.10 60.25 24.06
CA THR A 128 10.10 60.58 25.08
C THR A 128 10.53 60.12 26.47
N VAL A 129 11.15 58.94 26.59
CA VAL A 129 11.77 58.49 27.85
C VAL A 129 12.87 59.46 28.28
N THR A 130 13.78 59.85 27.40
CA THR A 130 14.83 60.83 27.72
C THR A 130 14.24 62.16 28.23
N LYS A 131 13.13 62.61 27.64
CA LYS A 131 12.39 63.79 28.14
C LYS A 131 11.86 63.55 29.56
N SER A 132 11.21 62.42 29.82
CA SER A 132 10.68 62.11 31.15
C SER A 132 11.76 61.87 32.20
N GLU A 133 12.93 61.37 31.81
CA GLU A 133 14.10 61.27 32.68
C GLU A 133 14.60 62.65 33.12
N ALA A 134 14.65 63.61 32.20
CA ALA A 134 15.00 64.99 32.52
C ALA A 134 13.95 65.64 33.45
N GLU A 135 12.66 65.40 33.21
CA GLU A 135 11.56 65.88 34.06
C GLU A 135 11.62 65.27 35.48
N LEU A 136 11.89 63.96 35.57
CA LEU A 136 12.10 63.28 36.85
C LEU A 136 13.30 63.84 37.60
N GLY A 137 14.44 64.07 36.93
CA GLY A 137 15.62 64.68 37.52
C GLY A 137 15.36 66.10 38.04
N ALA A 138 14.59 66.89 37.31
CA ALA A 138 14.16 68.22 37.74
C ALA A 138 13.24 68.15 38.98
N ALA A 139 12.26 67.24 38.98
CA ALA A 139 11.36 67.04 40.11
C ALA A 139 12.09 66.54 41.36
N MET A 140 13.06 65.64 41.20
CA MET A 140 13.92 65.15 42.30
C MET A 140 14.73 66.29 42.91
N THR A 141 15.40 67.09 42.08
CA THR A 141 16.18 68.25 42.54
C THR A 141 15.31 69.29 43.26
N ALA A 142 14.09 69.54 42.77
CA ALA A 142 13.15 70.44 43.41
C ALA A 142 12.71 69.92 44.78
N LEU A 143 12.37 68.64 44.87
CA LEU A 143 11.97 68.01 46.12
C LEU A 143 13.11 67.99 47.15
N ASP A 144 14.34 67.71 46.75
CA ASP A 144 15.50 67.77 47.66
C ASP A 144 15.78 69.19 48.16
N ARG A 145 15.62 70.19 47.29
CA ARG A 145 15.71 71.61 47.68
C ARG A 145 14.64 71.97 48.71
N LEU A 146 13.39 71.58 48.48
CA LEU A 146 12.29 71.87 49.41
C LEU A 146 12.44 71.13 50.73
N ARG A 147 12.91 69.88 50.74
CA ARG A 147 13.23 69.14 51.99
C ARG A 147 14.22 69.92 52.86
N ASN A 148 15.28 70.45 52.26
CA ASN A 148 16.27 71.25 52.97
C ASN A 148 15.67 72.56 53.51
N LEU A 149 14.82 73.23 52.73
CA LEU A 149 14.16 74.47 53.15
C LEU A 149 13.15 74.25 54.29
N VAL A 150 12.36 73.18 54.25
CA VAL A 150 11.44 72.80 55.34
C VAL A 150 12.22 72.44 56.60
N THR A 151 13.32 71.69 56.48
CA THR A 151 14.22 71.35 57.61
C THR A 151 14.77 72.61 58.27
N ASN A 152 15.11 73.63 57.47
CA ASN A 152 15.57 74.93 57.93
C ASN A 152 14.42 75.90 58.34
N ARG A 153 13.17 75.42 58.37
CA ARG A 153 11.95 76.19 58.71
C ARG A 153 11.68 77.41 57.80
N VAL A 154 12.11 77.34 56.54
CA VAL A 154 11.93 78.40 55.51
C VAL A 154 10.71 78.16 54.61
N SER A 155 10.24 76.92 54.49
CA SER A 155 9.10 76.52 53.63
C SER A 155 8.08 75.68 54.42
N THR A 156 6.89 75.47 53.85
CA THR A 156 5.77 74.78 54.51
C THR A 156 5.77 73.28 54.21
N GLN A 157 5.12 72.49 55.07
CA GLN A 157 4.92 71.05 54.83
C GLN A 157 4.09 70.80 53.55
N GLN A 158 3.11 71.66 53.27
CA GLN A 158 2.28 71.58 52.06
C GLN A 158 3.11 71.69 50.78
N ASP A 159 4.13 72.55 50.75
CA ASP A 159 5.02 72.69 49.59
C ASP A 159 5.84 71.42 49.37
N LEU A 160 6.33 70.80 50.45
CA LEU A 160 7.07 69.54 50.40
C LEU A 160 6.19 68.38 49.92
N ASP A 161 4.97 68.28 50.42
CA ASP A 161 4.02 67.24 50.02
C ASP A 161 3.69 67.37 48.51
N SER A 162 3.46 68.60 48.03
CA SER A 162 3.25 68.91 46.60
C SER A 162 4.45 68.51 45.72
N ALA A 163 5.68 68.79 46.17
CA ALA A 163 6.89 68.35 45.48
C ALA A 163 7.04 66.82 45.48
N SER A 164 6.61 66.14 46.54
CA SER A 164 6.61 64.67 46.62
C SER A 164 5.66 64.03 45.62
N TYR A 165 4.44 64.55 45.50
CA TYR A 165 3.47 64.08 44.51
C TYR A 165 3.95 64.38 43.09
N SER A 166 4.58 65.53 42.86
CA SER A 166 5.17 65.88 41.56
C SER A 166 6.29 64.93 41.15
N HIS A 167 7.18 64.56 42.08
CA HIS A 167 8.22 63.56 41.85
C HIS A 167 7.61 62.17 41.57
N GLN A 168 6.63 61.74 42.36
CA GLN A 168 5.94 60.46 42.13
C GLN A 168 5.24 60.42 40.77
N ALA A 169 4.59 61.51 40.36
CA ALA A 169 3.96 61.63 39.05
C ALA A 169 4.99 61.56 37.92
N ALA A 170 6.15 62.22 38.05
CA ALA A 170 7.23 62.14 37.07
C ALA A 170 7.84 60.73 36.98
N ALA A 171 7.98 60.03 38.11
CA ALA A 171 8.47 58.66 38.15
C ALA A 171 7.50 57.70 37.44
N ALA A 172 6.20 57.83 37.71
CA ALA A 172 5.17 57.06 37.02
C ALA A 172 5.12 57.38 35.51
N ALA A 173 5.29 58.66 35.13
CA ALA A 173 5.34 59.05 33.72
C ALA A 173 6.54 58.43 32.99
N LYS A 174 7.72 58.38 33.64
CA LYS A 174 8.89 57.67 33.11
C LYS A 174 8.56 56.18 32.90
N GLU A 175 7.98 55.51 33.89
CA GLU A 175 7.63 54.08 33.80
C GLU A 175 6.65 53.80 32.65
N ILE A 176 5.64 54.64 32.46
CA ILE A 176 4.70 54.56 31.33
C ILE A 176 5.44 54.67 29.99
N ASN A 177 6.39 55.61 29.88
CA ASN A 177 7.15 55.82 28.65
C ASN A 177 8.16 54.69 28.39
N GLU A 178 8.74 54.10 29.43
CA GLU A 178 9.57 52.90 29.31
C GLU A 178 8.73 51.71 28.80
N ALA A 179 7.50 51.54 29.31
CA ALA A 179 6.58 50.54 28.78
C ALA A 179 6.22 50.78 27.30
N ALA A 180 6.06 52.05 26.90
CA ALA A 180 5.83 52.42 25.50
C ALA A 180 7.04 52.08 24.59
N VAL A 181 8.28 52.20 25.10
CA VAL A 181 9.47 51.72 24.39
C VAL A 181 9.40 50.21 24.18
N LEU A 182 9.08 49.43 25.21
CA LEU A 182 8.95 47.97 25.08
C LEU A 182 7.92 47.56 24.02
N ALA A 183 6.77 48.25 23.98
CA ALA A 183 5.76 48.03 22.94
C ALA A 183 6.30 48.33 21.53
N ALA A 184 6.99 49.46 21.35
CA ALA A 184 7.58 49.84 20.07
C ALA A 184 8.73 48.90 19.63
N GLU A 185 9.50 48.34 20.58
CA GLU A 185 10.51 47.32 20.29
C GLU A 185 9.90 46.00 19.83
N ALA A 186 8.78 45.59 20.43
CA ALA A 186 8.04 44.42 20.00
C ALA A 186 7.49 44.59 18.57
N ASP A 187 6.93 45.76 18.24
CA ASP A 187 6.44 46.09 16.90
C ASP A 187 7.57 46.07 15.85
N LEU A 188 8.74 46.64 16.18
CA LEU A 188 9.90 46.60 15.30
C LEU A 188 10.36 45.16 15.04
N ARG A 189 10.44 44.33 16.10
CA ARG A 189 10.82 42.92 15.97
C ARG A 189 9.85 42.16 15.08
N LEU A 190 8.54 42.40 15.22
CA LEU A 190 7.54 41.79 14.36
C LEU A 190 7.72 42.18 12.89
N ALA A 191 7.97 43.47 12.62
CA ALA A 191 8.23 43.95 11.26
C ALA A 191 9.51 43.34 10.67
N GLU A 192 10.58 43.21 11.46
CA GLU A 192 11.84 42.58 11.04
C GLU A 192 11.67 41.08 10.77
N VAL A 193 10.89 40.37 11.58
CA VAL A 193 10.54 38.96 11.33
C VAL A 193 9.78 38.81 10.02
N ASN A 194 8.77 39.67 9.76
CA ASN A 194 8.04 39.64 8.49
C ASN A 194 8.96 39.94 7.30
N LEU A 195 9.89 40.90 7.44
CA LEU A 195 10.89 41.15 6.39
C LEU A 195 11.80 39.92 6.16
N SER A 196 12.20 39.22 7.22
CA SER A 196 13.04 38.02 7.08
C SER A 196 12.31 36.87 6.38
N LYS A 197 11.01 36.71 6.65
CA LYS A 197 10.12 35.73 6.00
C LYS A 197 9.83 36.03 4.53
N ALA A 198 10.18 37.22 4.04
CA ALA A 198 10.11 37.53 2.61
C ALA A 198 11.13 36.73 1.78
N LYS A 199 12.17 36.19 2.43
CA LYS A 199 13.14 35.28 1.83
C LYS A 199 12.71 33.84 2.11
N ILE A 200 12.36 33.12 1.06
CA ILE A 200 11.97 31.71 1.14
C ILE A 200 13.25 30.89 1.08
N VAL A 201 13.57 30.19 2.17
CA VAL A 201 14.82 29.42 2.33
C VAL A 201 14.56 27.92 2.36
N SER A 202 15.57 27.13 2.00
CA SER A 202 15.51 25.67 2.18
C SER A 202 15.66 25.29 3.65
N PRO A 203 14.79 24.43 4.22
CA PRO A 203 14.95 23.93 5.58
C PRO A 203 15.94 22.75 5.68
N ILE A 204 16.21 22.05 4.57
CA ILE A 204 17.08 20.88 4.52
C ILE A 204 18.12 21.00 3.40
N ASP A 205 19.20 20.23 3.49
CA ASP A 205 20.12 20.01 2.38
C ASP A 205 19.48 19.03 1.39
N GLY A 206 19.56 19.29 0.09
CA GLY A 206 18.85 18.45 -0.87
C GLY A 206 18.89 18.90 -2.31
N VAL A 207 17.99 18.34 -3.10
CA VAL A 207 17.80 18.66 -4.52
C VAL A 207 16.36 19.15 -4.74
N VAL A 208 16.23 20.23 -5.50
CA VAL A 208 14.92 20.78 -5.88
C VAL A 208 14.24 19.85 -6.88
N LEU A 209 13.16 19.18 -6.48
CA LEU A 209 12.37 18.32 -7.36
C LEU A 209 11.42 19.13 -8.23
N THR A 210 10.64 19.99 -7.58
CA THR A 210 9.61 20.79 -8.25
C THR A 210 9.80 22.27 -7.94
N ARG A 211 9.41 23.10 -8.91
CA ARG A 211 9.37 24.56 -8.81
C ARG A 211 8.08 25.04 -9.46
N ALA A 212 7.14 25.48 -8.64
CA ALA A 212 5.80 25.91 -9.07
C ALA A 212 5.63 27.44 -9.06
N VAL A 213 6.73 28.18 -9.12
CA VAL A 213 6.72 29.65 -9.00
C VAL A 213 7.69 30.30 -9.99
N ASP A 214 7.24 31.42 -10.57
CA ASP A 214 8.02 32.24 -11.49
C ASP A 214 8.17 33.68 -10.96
N PRO A 215 9.25 34.38 -11.33
CA PRO A 215 9.38 35.80 -11.07
C PRO A 215 8.19 36.58 -11.64
N GLY A 216 7.61 37.47 -10.83
CA GLY A 216 6.41 38.23 -11.16
C GLY A 216 5.10 37.56 -10.77
N ALA A 217 5.10 36.29 -10.36
CA ALA A 217 3.90 35.63 -9.85
C ALA A 217 3.48 36.21 -8.49
N THR A 218 2.18 36.30 -8.25
CA THR A 218 1.63 36.69 -6.95
C THR A 218 1.30 35.44 -6.15
N VAL A 219 1.91 35.32 -4.97
CA VAL A 219 1.61 34.26 -4.01
C VAL A 219 0.72 34.82 -2.90
N ALA A 220 -0.28 34.04 -2.50
CA ALA A 220 -1.17 34.38 -1.41
C ALA A 220 -1.01 33.36 -0.28
N ALA A 221 -0.66 33.85 0.91
CA ALA A 221 -0.74 33.08 2.14
C ALA A 221 -2.22 32.96 2.54
N SER A 222 -2.91 31.98 1.97
CA SER A 222 -4.31 31.65 2.28
C SER A 222 -4.42 30.31 3.01
N LEU A 223 -5.63 29.89 3.39
CA LEU A 223 -5.88 28.61 4.07
C LEU A 223 -5.38 27.39 3.26
N SER A 224 -5.16 27.56 1.96
CA SER A 224 -4.49 26.59 1.08
C SER A 224 -3.31 27.29 0.41
N ALA A 225 -2.20 27.41 1.14
CA ALA A 225 -0.97 27.99 0.59
C ALA A 225 -0.40 27.05 -0.47
N PRO A 226 -0.21 27.51 -1.73
CA PRO A 226 0.35 26.67 -2.77
C PRO A 226 1.81 26.31 -2.43
N VAL A 227 2.17 25.06 -2.67
CA VAL A 227 3.56 24.59 -2.57
C VAL A 227 4.35 25.23 -3.70
N LEU A 228 5.39 25.97 -3.35
CA LEU A 228 6.24 26.69 -4.31
C LEU A 228 7.45 25.84 -4.74
N PHE A 229 8.00 25.08 -3.80
CA PHE A 229 9.13 24.17 -4.04
C PHE A 229 8.91 22.86 -3.29
N THR A 230 9.24 21.75 -3.92
CA THR A 230 9.43 20.47 -3.23
C THR A 230 10.91 20.13 -3.25
N ILE A 231 11.50 19.91 -2.09
CA ILE A 231 12.90 19.54 -1.93
C ILE A 231 12.96 18.14 -1.36
N ALA A 232 13.71 17.28 -2.04
CA ALA A 232 14.10 15.98 -1.52
C ALA A 232 15.48 16.09 -0.88
N GLY A 233 15.71 15.34 0.19
CA GLY A 233 17.01 15.22 0.85
C GLY A 233 18.03 14.46 0.00
N ASP A 234 18.87 13.65 0.65
CA ASP A 234 19.90 12.87 -0.04
C ASP A 234 19.30 11.73 -0.88
N LEU A 235 19.22 11.93 -2.20
CA LEU A 235 18.70 10.95 -3.16
C LEU A 235 19.49 9.64 -3.23
N ARG A 236 20.66 9.54 -2.59
CA ARG A 236 21.39 8.27 -2.46
C ARG A 236 20.73 7.34 -1.46
N LYS A 237 19.92 7.86 -0.55
CA LYS A 237 19.11 7.09 0.39
C LYS A 237 17.65 7.27 0.00
N MET A 238 17.08 6.18 -0.48
CA MET A 238 15.69 6.17 -0.90
C MET A 238 14.95 5.18 -0.03
N GLU A 239 13.63 5.32 -0.02
CA GLU A 239 12.74 4.33 0.51
C GLU A 239 11.79 3.87 -0.59
N LEU A 240 11.39 2.62 -0.51
CA LEU A 240 10.37 2.06 -1.37
C LEU A 240 9.10 1.90 -0.54
N GLN A 241 8.06 2.63 -0.91
CA GLN A 241 6.75 2.57 -0.28
C GLN A 241 5.88 1.62 -1.09
N VAL A 242 5.63 0.41 -0.59
CA VAL A 242 4.80 -0.60 -1.27
C VAL A 242 3.50 -0.84 -0.52
N ASN A 243 2.44 -1.07 -1.29
CA ASN A 243 1.13 -1.41 -0.78
C ASN A 243 1.00 -2.94 -0.73
N VAL A 244 0.97 -3.49 0.48
CA VAL A 244 0.77 -4.92 0.73
C VAL A 244 -0.71 -5.20 0.97
N ASP A 245 -1.28 -6.19 0.28
CA ASP A 245 -2.68 -6.55 0.44
C ASP A 245 -2.99 -7.08 1.85
N GLU A 246 -4.22 -6.84 2.34
CA GLU A 246 -4.69 -7.29 3.66
C GLU A 246 -4.53 -8.80 3.88
N ALA A 247 -4.65 -9.61 2.83
CA ALA A 247 -4.49 -11.06 2.91
C ALA A 247 -3.05 -11.48 3.25
N ASP A 248 -2.07 -10.64 2.94
CA ASP A 248 -0.65 -10.97 2.99
C ASP A 248 0.12 -10.25 4.08
N VAL A 249 -0.38 -9.09 4.55
CA VAL A 249 0.28 -8.27 5.59
C VAL A 249 0.62 -9.05 6.86
N GLY A 250 -0.18 -10.06 7.24
CA GLY A 250 0.07 -10.88 8.42
C GLY A 250 1.36 -11.71 8.37
N ARG A 251 1.94 -11.89 7.18
CA ARG A 251 3.22 -12.62 6.96
C ARG A 251 4.41 -11.68 6.79
N VAL A 252 4.17 -10.38 6.65
CA VAL A 252 5.20 -9.37 6.42
C VAL A 252 5.68 -8.82 7.76
N ALA A 253 7.00 -8.84 7.97
CA ALA A 253 7.63 -8.41 9.22
C ALA A 253 8.86 -7.55 8.96
N VAL A 254 9.15 -6.65 9.91
CA VAL A 254 10.34 -5.79 9.88
C VAL A 254 11.62 -6.65 9.87
N GLY A 255 12.58 -6.27 9.02
CA GLY A 255 13.84 -6.97 8.82
C GLY A 255 13.84 -8.07 7.75
N GLN A 256 12.70 -8.39 7.15
CA GLN A 256 12.64 -9.29 5.99
C GLN A 256 13.37 -8.68 4.78
N GLN A 257 14.04 -9.55 4.04
CA GLN A 257 14.72 -9.18 2.80
C GLN A 257 13.71 -9.13 1.66
N ALA A 258 13.88 -8.16 0.77
CA ALA A 258 13.08 -8.03 -0.43
C ALA A 258 13.97 -7.68 -1.62
N THR A 259 13.48 -8.00 -2.80
CA THR A 259 14.07 -7.53 -4.06
C THR A 259 13.00 -6.83 -4.85
N PHE A 260 13.33 -5.73 -5.48
CA PHE A 260 12.38 -5.03 -6.35
C PHE A 260 12.98 -4.72 -7.71
N THR A 261 12.10 -4.55 -8.68
CA THR A 261 12.43 -4.04 -10.00
C THR A 261 11.62 -2.76 -10.24
N VAL A 262 12.14 -1.89 -11.09
CA VAL A 262 11.43 -0.70 -11.56
C VAL A 262 11.21 -0.82 -13.05
N ASP A 263 10.11 -0.27 -13.55
CA ASP A 263 9.75 -0.34 -14.97
C ASP A 263 10.82 0.26 -15.89
N SER A 264 11.57 1.23 -15.36
CA SER A 264 12.68 1.88 -16.09
C SER A 264 13.91 0.97 -16.25
N TYR A 265 14.04 -0.07 -15.43
CA TYR A 265 15.18 -1.00 -15.40
C TYR A 265 14.71 -2.45 -15.12
N PRO A 266 13.98 -3.08 -16.06
CA PRO A 266 13.40 -4.41 -15.83
C PRO A 266 14.45 -5.51 -15.62
N ASP A 267 15.65 -5.35 -16.20
CA ASP A 267 16.74 -6.33 -16.10
C ASP A 267 17.61 -6.16 -14.83
N LYS A 268 17.37 -5.11 -14.03
CA LYS A 268 18.10 -4.86 -12.78
C LYS A 268 17.18 -5.09 -11.58
N THR A 269 17.64 -5.94 -10.66
CA THR A 269 17.04 -6.13 -9.35
C THR A 269 17.79 -5.32 -8.31
N PHE A 270 17.04 -4.67 -7.43
CA PHE A 270 17.58 -3.86 -6.35
C PHE A 270 17.25 -4.53 -5.02
N PRO A 271 18.26 -4.76 -4.15
CA PRO A 271 18.01 -5.30 -2.82
C PRO A 271 17.36 -4.23 -1.94
N ALA A 272 16.43 -4.65 -1.10
CA ALA A 272 15.77 -3.80 -0.12
C ALA A 272 15.49 -4.57 1.17
N VAL A 273 15.29 -3.85 2.27
CA VAL A 273 14.97 -4.44 3.57
C VAL A 273 13.77 -3.71 4.16
N ILE A 274 12.81 -4.45 4.70
CA ILE A 274 11.64 -3.85 5.34
C ILE A 274 12.09 -3.16 6.64
N GLU A 275 11.91 -1.84 6.68
CA GLU A 275 12.20 -1.01 7.84
C GLU A 275 10.97 -0.83 8.73
N SER A 276 9.79 -0.67 8.11
CA SER A 276 8.54 -0.56 8.85
C SER A 276 7.34 -1.05 8.03
N VAL A 277 6.30 -1.46 8.74
CA VAL A 277 4.98 -1.74 8.17
C VAL A 277 3.97 -0.89 8.94
N ARG A 278 3.20 -0.07 8.23
CA ARG A 278 2.23 0.83 8.86
C ARG A 278 1.02 0.04 9.35
N PHE A 279 0.55 0.38 10.55
CA PHE A 279 -0.70 -0.18 11.09
C PHE A 279 -1.95 0.46 10.47
N ALA A 280 -1.83 1.67 9.92
CA ALA A 280 -2.92 2.33 9.24
C ALA A 280 -3.11 1.71 7.85
N SER A 281 -4.34 1.29 7.55
CA SER A 281 -4.72 0.78 6.24
C SER A 281 -5.08 1.93 5.29
N GLU A 282 -4.81 1.72 4.00
CA GLU A 282 -5.23 2.61 2.92
C GLU A 282 -6.07 1.83 1.91
N THR A 283 -7.14 2.46 1.42
CA THR A 283 -8.01 1.86 0.40
C THR A 283 -7.63 2.41 -0.97
N VAL A 284 -6.84 1.65 -1.73
CA VAL A 284 -6.43 1.99 -3.09
C VAL A 284 -7.26 1.15 -4.06
N ASN A 285 -7.99 1.78 -4.98
CA ASN A 285 -8.85 1.09 -5.96
C ASN A 285 -9.83 0.08 -5.33
N ASN A 286 -10.44 0.43 -4.19
CA ASN A 286 -11.36 -0.44 -3.43
C ASN A 286 -10.71 -1.71 -2.82
N VAL A 287 -9.38 -1.80 -2.79
CA VAL A 287 -8.63 -2.86 -2.11
C VAL A 287 -7.99 -2.28 -0.85
N VAL A 288 -8.13 -2.98 0.28
CA VAL A 288 -7.52 -2.60 1.55
C VAL A 288 -6.06 -3.06 1.54
N THR A 289 -5.16 -2.10 1.72
CA THR A 289 -3.72 -2.33 1.68
C THR A 289 -3.05 -1.71 2.91
N TYR A 290 -1.89 -2.23 3.27
CA TYR A 290 -1.04 -1.72 4.33
C TYR A 290 0.29 -1.31 3.73
N MET A 291 0.73 -0.08 4.01
CA MET A 291 1.97 0.41 3.44
C MET A 291 3.18 -0.15 4.20
N ALA A 292 4.06 -0.85 3.50
CA ALA A 292 5.37 -1.24 3.97
C ALA A 292 6.43 -0.29 3.39
N VAL A 293 7.33 0.17 4.26
CA VAL A 293 8.46 1.03 3.90
C VAL A 293 9.72 0.20 3.92
N LEU A 294 10.40 0.12 2.77
CA LEU A 294 11.62 -0.63 2.58
C LEU A 294 12.79 0.35 2.36
N SER A 295 13.90 0.12 3.04
CA SER A 295 15.11 0.92 2.85
C SER A 295 15.84 0.49 1.58
N VAL A 296 16.26 1.47 0.77
CA VAL A 296 16.90 1.27 -0.53
C VAL A 296 18.15 2.14 -0.67
N ASP A 297 19.27 1.52 -1.05
CA ASP A 297 20.49 2.24 -1.42
C ASP A 297 20.45 2.62 -2.91
N ASN A 298 20.63 3.90 -3.19
CA ASN A 298 20.67 4.49 -4.52
C ASN A 298 22.03 5.19 -4.78
N GLY A 299 23.13 4.56 -4.38
CA GLY A 299 24.48 5.07 -4.60
C GLY A 299 24.83 5.41 -6.06
N GLU A 300 24.23 4.73 -7.05
CA GLU A 300 24.40 4.99 -8.48
C GLU A 300 23.47 6.10 -9.03
N LEU A 301 22.55 6.63 -8.21
CA LEU A 301 21.54 7.63 -8.60
C LEU A 301 20.69 7.22 -9.82
N LEU A 302 20.43 5.92 -9.98
CA LEU A 302 19.58 5.38 -11.03
C LEU A 302 18.10 5.55 -10.70
N LEU A 303 17.75 5.39 -9.42
CA LEU A 303 16.39 5.51 -8.94
C LEU A 303 16.03 6.98 -8.78
N ARG A 304 14.83 7.35 -9.21
CA ARG A 304 14.28 8.70 -9.06
C ARG A 304 12.97 8.65 -8.26
N PRO A 305 12.67 9.70 -7.47
CA PRO A 305 11.38 9.85 -6.82
C PRO A 305 10.20 9.64 -7.79
N GLY A 306 9.17 8.93 -7.34
CA GLY A 306 7.96 8.63 -8.10
C GLY A 306 8.08 7.51 -9.13
N MET A 307 9.19 6.78 -9.18
CA MET A 307 9.28 5.56 -10.02
C MET A 307 8.40 4.45 -9.46
N THR A 308 7.57 3.85 -10.30
CA THR A 308 6.81 2.65 -9.94
C THR A 308 7.74 1.45 -9.81
N ALA A 309 7.55 0.68 -8.75
CA ALA A 309 8.30 -0.53 -8.48
C ALA A 309 7.39 -1.70 -8.12
N THR A 310 7.86 -2.90 -8.45
CA THR A 310 7.27 -4.16 -7.97
C THR A 310 8.29 -4.83 -7.07
N ALA A 311 7.92 -5.06 -5.81
CA ALA A 311 8.76 -5.69 -4.81
C ALA A 311 8.28 -7.10 -4.51
N ASP A 312 9.21 -8.03 -4.47
CA ASP A 312 9.03 -9.39 -3.98
C ASP A 312 9.66 -9.49 -2.60
N ILE A 313 8.81 -9.64 -1.58
CA ILE A 313 9.19 -9.73 -0.18
C ILE A 313 9.35 -11.21 0.19
N LEU A 314 10.53 -11.59 0.69
CA LEU A 314 10.79 -12.93 1.18
C LEU A 314 10.20 -13.12 2.58
N THR A 315 9.06 -13.80 2.65
CA THR A 315 8.35 -14.03 3.93
C THR A 315 8.85 -15.27 4.65
N GLU A 316 9.12 -16.35 3.92
CA GLU A 316 9.57 -17.62 4.46
C GLU A 316 10.55 -18.29 3.50
N LYS A 317 11.65 -18.82 4.03
CA LYS A 317 12.62 -19.63 3.28
C LYS A 317 12.80 -20.97 3.97
N ILE A 318 12.36 -22.04 3.33
CA ILE A 318 12.48 -23.40 3.83
C ILE A 318 13.46 -24.13 2.93
N SER A 319 14.62 -24.49 3.48
CA SER A 319 15.64 -25.23 2.73
C SER A 319 15.54 -26.74 2.94
N ASP A 320 15.96 -27.49 1.93
CA ASP A 320 16.13 -28.95 1.96
C ASP A 320 14.87 -29.78 2.32
N THR A 321 13.72 -29.40 1.76
CA THR A 321 12.42 -30.06 2.03
C THR A 321 11.85 -30.78 0.81
N LEU A 322 10.90 -31.69 1.03
CA LEU A 322 10.16 -32.38 -0.03
C LEU A 322 9.03 -31.48 -0.54
N LEU A 323 9.00 -31.30 -1.86
CA LEU A 323 8.07 -30.45 -2.57
C LEU A 323 7.06 -31.30 -3.35
N VAL A 324 5.79 -30.99 -3.13
CA VAL A 324 4.66 -31.62 -3.80
C VAL A 324 4.07 -30.62 -4.79
N PRO A 325 3.92 -30.96 -6.08
CA PRO A 325 3.27 -30.08 -7.05
C PRO A 325 1.82 -29.78 -6.67
N ASN A 326 1.42 -28.52 -6.74
CA ASN A 326 0.07 -28.08 -6.36
C ASN A 326 -1.03 -28.73 -7.21
N ALA A 327 -0.72 -29.09 -8.46
CA ALA A 327 -1.63 -29.82 -9.32
C ALA A 327 -2.01 -31.19 -8.73
N ALA A 328 -1.06 -31.89 -8.12
CA ALA A 328 -1.30 -33.21 -7.50
C ALA A 328 -2.19 -33.12 -6.25
N LEU A 329 -2.09 -32.02 -5.48
CA LEU A 329 -2.95 -31.75 -4.33
C LEU A 329 -4.39 -31.40 -4.70
N ARG A 330 -4.62 -30.94 -5.94
CA ARG A 330 -5.94 -30.61 -6.48
C ARG A 330 -6.58 -31.75 -7.26
N TYR A 331 -5.79 -32.72 -7.70
CA TYR A 331 -6.27 -33.84 -8.48
C TYR A 331 -7.29 -34.67 -7.68
N ALA A 332 -8.48 -34.82 -8.26
CA ALA A 332 -9.51 -35.73 -7.77
C ALA A 332 -9.87 -36.69 -8.93
N PRO A 333 -9.78 -38.01 -8.72
CA PRO A 333 -10.11 -38.95 -9.77
C PRO A 333 -11.58 -38.75 -10.19
N PRO A 334 -11.90 -38.89 -11.49
CA PRO A 334 -13.26 -38.78 -11.96
C PRO A 334 -14.13 -39.78 -11.20
N ARG A 335 -15.15 -39.27 -10.49
CA ARG A 335 -16.12 -40.12 -9.82
C ARG A 335 -16.78 -40.96 -10.90
N THR A 336 -16.40 -42.23 -11.00
CA THR A 336 -17.18 -43.20 -11.74
C THR A 336 -18.53 -43.23 -11.06
N ALA A 337 -19.52 -42.59 -11.68
CA ALA A 337 -20.91 -42.72 -11.29
C ALA A 337 -21.23 -44.19 -11.42
N THR A 338 -21.08 -44.93 -10.32
CA THR A 338 -21.67 -46.23 -10.16
C THR A 338 -23.16 -45.92 -10.23
N SER A 339 -23.73 -46.11 -11.42
CA SER A 339 -25.16 -46.12 -11.62
C SER A 339 -25.67 -47.30 -10.80
N SER A 340 -25.93 -47.04 -9.51
CA SER A 340 -26.77 -47.91 -8.72
C SER A 340 -28.05 -48.06 -9.54
N ARG A 341 -28.33 -49.29 -10.00
CA ARG A 341 -29.58 -49.66 -10.63
C ARG A 341 -30.72 -49.31 -9.68
N SER A 342 -31.15 -48.05 -9.71
CA SER A 342 -32.35 -47.60 -9.02
C SER A 342 -33.50 -48.15 -9.84
N GLY A 343 -34.04 -49.27 -9.35
CA GLY A 343 -35.24 -49.87 -9.91
C GLY A 343 -36.36 -48.84 -10.02
N ILE A 344 -37.28 -49.15 -10.92
CA ILE A 344 -38.49 -48.45 -11.37
C ILE A 344 -39.46 -47.94 -10.27
N PHE A 345 -39.09 -47.96 -8.99
CA PHE A 345 -39.92 -47.58 -7.84
C PHE A 345 -39.53 -46.24 -7.17
N GLY A 346 -38.69 -45.41 -7.80
CA GLY A 346 -38.25 -44.12 -7.25
C GLY A 346 -39.11 -42.89 -7.56
N LEU A 347 -40.23 -43.02 -8.29
CA LEU A 347 -40.93 -41.87 -8.92
C LEU A 347 -41.73 -40.96 -7.95
N PHE A 348 -41.76 -41.25 -6.65
CA PHE A 348 -42.57 -40.48 -5.68
C PHE A 348 -41.83 -40.13 -4.39
N ARG A 349 -40.69 -39.43 -4.50
CA ARG A 349 -40.06 -38.77 -3.35
C ARG A 349 -39.76 -37.30 -3.67
N PRO A 350 -40.24 -36.33 -2.88
CA PRO A 350 -39.94 -34.93 -3.11
C PRO A 350 -38.44 -34.65 -2.91
N PRO A 351 -37.85 -33.72 -3.69
CA PRO A 351 -36.44 -33.43 -3.60
C PRO A 351 -36.14 -32.77 -2.26
N ARG A 352 -35.34 -33.43 -1.41
CA ARG A 352 -34.63 -32.76 -0.33
C ARG A 352 -33.49 -31.97 -0.98
N MET A 353 -33.56 -30.65 -0.95
CA MET A 353 -32.40 -29.78 -1.17
C MET A 353 -31.34 -30.14 -0.13
N GLY A 354 -30.41 -31.01 -0.51
CA GLY A 354 -29.14 -31.18 0.19
C GLY A 354 -28.29 -29.95 -0.05
N ALA A 355 -27.79 -29.37 1.04
CA ALA A 355 -26.93 -28.18 1.00
C ALA A 355 -25.74 -28.41 0.07
N LEU A 356 -25.56 -27.50 -0.89
CA LEU A 356 -24.38 -27.37 -1.73
C LEU A 356 -23.23 -26.75 -0.90
N THR A 357 -22.76 -27.42 0.15
CA THR A 357 -21.54 -27.02 0.86
C THR A 357 -20.85 -28.22 1.48
N SER A 358 -20.14 -29.02 0.67
CA SER A 358 -18.89 -29.58 1.18
C SER A 358 -17.78 -28.64 0.76
N SER A 359 -17.58 -27.61 1.59
CA SER A 359 -16.29 -26.95 1.69
C SER A 359 -15.21 -28.05 1.71
N GLY A 360 -14.25 -27.97 0.79
CA GLY A 360 -13.06 -28.82 0.84
C GLY A 360 -12.42 -28.71 2.23
N PRO A 361 -11.70 -29.74 2.71
CA PRO A 361 -11.11 -29.70 4.04
C PRO A 361 -10.22 -28.47 4.17
N ALA A 362 -10.71 -27.48 4.92
CA ALA A 362 -9.96 -26.31 5.34
C ALA A 362 -9.10 -26.76 6.52
N GLY A 363 -7.97 -27.38 6.19
CA GLY A 363 -7.02 -27.92 7.16
C GLY A 363 -5.70 -28.31 6.48
N PRO A 364 -4.63 -28.51 7.26
CA PRO A 364 -3.32 -28.91 6.75
C PRO A 364 -3.31 -30.34 6.17
N ASP A 365 -4.34 -31.14 6.47
CA ASP A 365 -4.49 -32.50 5.98
C ASP A 365 -5.08 -32.52 4.56
N ARG A 366 -4.26 -32.95 3.60
CA ARG A 366 -4.62 -33.13 2.19
C ARG A 366 -4.42 -34.60 1.81
N SER A 367 -4.97 -34.99 0.67
CA SER A 367 -4.70 -36.30 0.09
C SER A 367 -4.16 -36.16 -1.32
N VAL A 368 -3.10 -36.90 -1.62
CA VAL A 368 -2.48 -36.95 -2.95
C VAL A 368 -2.60 -38.37 -3.48
N TRP A 369 -2.66 -38.50 -4.81
CA TRP A 369 -2.69 -39.80 -5.48
C TRP A 369 -1.31 -40.10 -6.05
N VAL A 370 -0.70 -41.19 -5.58
CA VAL A 370 0.59 -41.69 -6.07
C VAL A 370 0.33 -42.79 -7.09
N LEU A 371 1.06 -42.78 -8.20
CA LEU A 371 1.04 -43.87 -9.17
C LEU A 371 2.09 -44.92 -8.78
N ARG A 372 1.66 -46.02 -8.14
CA ARG A 372 2.55 -47.15 -7.81
C ARG A 372 2.18 -48.33 -8.70
N ASN A 373 3.12 -48.79 -9.53
CA ASN A 373 2.92 -49.92 -10.46
C ASN A 373 1.70 -49.77 -11.39
N GLY A 374 1.41 -48.54 -11.85
CA GLY A 374 0.27 -48.25 -12.73
C GLY A 374 -1.09 -48.20 -12.03
N VAL A 375 -1.14 -48.30 -10.69
CA VAL A 375 -2.37 -48.20 -9.90
C VAL A 375 -2.33 -46.91 -9.05
N PRO A 376 -3.38 -46.07 -9.11
CA PRO A 376 -3.48 -44.88 -8.26
C PRO A 376 -3.75 -45.28 -6.80
N ALA A 377 -2.88 -44.88 -5.88
CA ALA A 377 -3.01 -45.07 -4.44
C ALA A 377 -3.17 -43.72 -3.74
N GLN A 378 -4.19 -43.57 -2.89
CA GLN A 378 -4.40 -42.35 -2.11
C GLN A 378 -3.50 -42.36 -0.87
N VAL A 379 -2.68 -41.32 -0.73
CA VAL A 379 -1.83 -41.08 0.43
C VAL A 379 -2.29 -39.81 1.13
N LYS A 380 -2.50 -39.88 2.45
CA LYS A 380 -2.78 -38.70 3.27
C LYS A 380 -1.47 -38.01 3.59
N VAL A 381 -1.44 -36.70 3.39
CA VAL A 381 -0.26 -35.86 3.60
C VAL A 381 -0.65 -34.61 4.36
N GLN A 382 0.26 -34.14 5.21
CA GLN A 382 0.16 -32.86 5.86
C GLN A 382 1.03 -31.87 5.09
N VAL A 383 0.41 -30.80 4.61
CA VAL A 383 1.07 -29.79 3.80
C VAL A 383 1.33 -28.51 4.59
N GLY A 384 2.41 -27.81 4.24
CA GLY A 384 2.85 -26.56 4.83
C GLY A 384 2.72 -25.39 3.87
N ALA A 385 3.72 -24.52 3.87
CA ALA A 385 3.80 -23.34 3.02
C ALA A 385 3.84 -23.69 1.52
N SER A 386 3.31 -22.81 0.67
CA SER A 386 3.28 -22.97 -0.79
C SER A 386 3.74 -21.70 -1.49
N ASP A 387 4.48 -21.85 -2.58
CA ASP A 387 4.89 -20.78 -3.50
C ASP A 387 3.93 -20.61 -4.69
N GLY A 388 2.78 -21.30 -4.67
CA GLY A 388 1.80 -21.31 -5.75
C GLY A 388 2.01 -22.41 -6.81
N GLN A 389 3.24 -22.90 -7.02
CA GLN A 389 3.56 -24.01 -7.93
C GLN A 389 3.70 -25.33 -7.17
N SER A 390 4.40 -25.29 -6.04
CA SER A 390 4.71 -26.41 -5.15
C SER A 390 4.31 -26.08 -3.71
N THR A 391 4.08 -27.12 -2.91
CA THR A 391 3.82 -27.01 -1.47
C THR A 391 4.80 -27.88 -0.70
N VAL A 392 5.27 -27.38 0.45
CA VAL A 392 6.10 -28.16 1.37
C VAL A 392 5.31 -29.32 1.95
N LEU A 393 5.90 -30.52 1.89
CA LEU A 393 5.42 -31.68 2.62
C LEU A 393 5.97 -31.64 4.05
N VAL A 394 5.09 -31.48 5.05
CA VAL A 394 5.46 -31.47 6.46
C VAL A 394 5.50 -32.89 7.02
N SER A 395 4.50 -33.71 6.67
CA SER A 395 4.47 -35.13 7.02
C SER A 395 3.66 -35.93 5.99
N GLY A 396 4.04 -37.19 5.76
CA GLY A 396 3.37 -38.05 4.80
C GLY A 396 4.27 -39.19 4.34
N ASP A 397 3.65 -40.28 3.89
CA ASP A 397 4.35 -41.50 3.46
C ASP A 397 4.76 -41.40 1.98
N LEU A 398 5.52 -40.34 1.66
CA LEU A 398 6.00 -40.01 0.32
C LEU A 398 7.53 -39.86 0.32
N ASN A 399 8.19 -40.56 -0.60
CA ASN A 399 9.63 -40.45 -0.82
C ASN A 399 9.96 -39.54 -2.00
N GLN A 400 11.20 -39.03 -2.03
CA GLN A 400 11.75 -38.31 -3.17
C GLN A 400 11.67 -39.19 -4.44
N GLY A 401 11.18 -38.61 -5.53
CA GLY A 401 11.04 -39.28 -6.83
C GLY A 401 9.76 -40.09 -7.00
N GLU A 402 8.86 -40.16 -6.01
CA GLU A 402 7.55 -40.78 -6.21
C GLU A 402 6.71 -39.99 -7.20
N GLU A 403 6.07 -40.69 -8.13
CA GLU A 403 5.22 -40.09 -9.17
C GLU A 403 3.83 -39.78 -8.64
N LEU A 404 3.49 -38.50 -8.56
CA LEU A 404 2.19 -38.01 -8.13
C LEU A 404 1.32 -37.71 -9.34
N ILE A 405 0.06 -38.14 -9.30
CA ILE A 405 -0.90 -37.93 -10.38
C ILE A 405 -1.39 -36.48 -10.31
N THR A 406 -1.20 -35.74 -11.39
CA THR A 406 -1.63 -34.34 -11.53
C THR A 406 -2.88 -34.21 -12.39
N ASP A 407 -3.03 -35.09 -13.38
CA ASP A 407 -4.19 -35.12 -14.27
C ASP A 407 -4.48 -36.55 -14.75
N SER A 408 -5.71 -36.78 -15.23
CA SER A 408 -6.09 -38.04 -15.87
C SER A 408 -7.01 -37.80 -17.06
N ALA A 409 -6.57 -38.23 -18.23
CA ALA A 409 -7.37 -38.19 -19.45
C ALA A 409 -8.01 -39.55 -19.70
N THR A 410 -9.34 -39.57 -19.87
CA THR A 410 -10.05 -40.78 -20.30
C THR A 410 -10.14 -40.77 -21.82
N LYS A 411 -9.40 -41.67 -22.48
CA LYS A 411 -9.52 -41.84 -23.93
C LYS A 411 -10.75 -42.70 -24.22
N SER A 412 -11.87 -42.07 -24.59
CA SER A 412 -12.99 -42.79 -25.19
C SER A 412 -12.56 -43.22 -26.59
N ARG A 413 -12.57 -44.52 -26.85
CA ARG A 413 -12.25 -45.07 -28.16
C ARG A 413 -13.51 -45.20 -29.01
#